data_AF-A0AAE4EYJ1-F1
#
_entry.id   AF-A0AAE4EYJ1-F1
#
_cell.length_a   1.000
_cell.length_b   1.000
_cell.length_c   1.000
_cell.angle_alpha   90.00
_cell.angle_beta   90.00
_cell.angle_gamma   90.00
#
_symmetry.space_group_name_H-M   'P 1'
#
loop_
_entity.id
_entity.type
_entity.pdbx_description
1 polymer ?
#
loop_
_entity_poly.entity_id
_entity_poly.type
_entity_poly.pdbx_seq_one_letter_code
_entity_poly.pdbx_strand_id
1 'polypeptide(L)'
;MYFFSLDAQGILGVVSARLFHHLPYYYARCSLAEDDGNIQFKSRRLHLGSLPAHFEGTYGPTNSKVDVESGSLEEFLTERYRYYTEAQDGSLRYAAIDHEPWPLYKADPTIETNTLFEANGFAYPETEPMHYYSPDVTTIASQNRRV
;
A
#
# COMPACT_ATOMS: atom_id res chain seq x y z
N MET A 1 -9.60 -4.73 0.68
CA MET A 1 -8.15 -4.85 0.49
C MET A 1 -7.62 -5.93 1.43
N TYR A 2 -6.55 -6.62 1.06
CA TYR A 2 -5.86 -7.57 1.94
C TYR A 2 -4.38 -7.18 1.97
N PHE A 3 -3.78 -7.12 3.16
CA PHE A 3 -2.38 -6.74 3.31
C PHE A 3 -1.51 -7.98 3.53
N PHE A 4 -0.58 -8.24 2.61
CA PHE A 4 0.43 -9.30 2.75
C PHE A 4 1.61 -8.84 3.61
N SER A 5 2.06 -7.60 3.40
CA SER A 5 3.12 -6.98 4.20
C SER A 5 2.96 -5.46 4.24
N LEU A 6 3.32 -4.84 5.36
CA LEU A 6 3.31 -3.39 5.53
C LEU A 6 4.66 -2.91 6.05
N ASP A 7 5.50 -2.37 5.18
CA ASP A 7 6.77 -1.76 5.59
C ASP A 7 6.50 -0.34 6.14
N ALA A 8 7.00 -0.04 7.33
CA ALA A 8 6.84 1.29 7.90
C ALA A 8 8.07 1.78 8.66
N GLN A 9 8.29 3.10 8.56
CA GLN A 9 9.31 3.82 9.31
C GLN A 9 8.79 4.17 10.70
N GLY A 10 9.57 3.81 11.73
CA GLY A 10 9.29 4.15 13.12
C GLY A 10 8.74 2.98 13.93
N ILE A 11 9.55 2.51 14.89
CA ILE A 11 9.22 1.37 15.76
C ILE A 11 7.94 1.60 16.57
N LEU A 12 7.67 2.85 16.99
CA LEU A 12 6.50 3.17 17.83
C LEU A 12 5.17 3.04 17.10
N GLY A 13 5.06 3.55 15.86
CA GLY A 13 3.86 3.39 15.02
C GLY A 13 3.65 1.95 14.56
N VAL A 14 4.75 1.23 14.26
CA VAL A 14 4.74 -0.21 13.96
C VAL A 14 4.25 -1.03 15.16
N VAL A 15 4.69 -0.69 16.38
CA VAL A 15 4.30 -1.40 17.59
C VAL A 15 2.83 -1.15 17.93
N SER A 16 2.34 0.08 17.91
CA SER A 16 0.91 0.34 18.17
C SER A 16 0.00 -0.24 17.08
N ALA A 17 0.38 -0.16 15.80
CA ALA A 17 -0.40 -0.78 14.73
C ALA A 17 -0.37 -2.32 14.81
N ARG A 18 0.76 -2.95 15.17
CA ARG A 18 0.81 -4.41 15.42
C ARG A 18 -0.04 -4.81 16.63
N LEU A 19 0.04 -4.04 17.72
CA LEU A 19 -0.61 -4.38 18.99
C LEU A 19 -2.13 -4.22 18.92
N PHE A 20 -2.62 -3.19 18.23
CA PHE A 20 -4.05 -2.87 18.17
C PHE A 20 -4.74 -3.32 16.87
N HIS A 21 -3.99 -3.48 15.77
CA HIS A 21 -4.56 -3.82 14.47
C HIS A 21 -4.12 -5.15 13.90
N HIS A 22 -3.20 -5.88 14.55
CA HIS A 22 -2.71 -7.20 14.11
C HIS A 22 -2.21 -7.23 12.66
N LEU A 23 -1.81 -6.08 12.12
CA LEU A 23 -1.36 -5.94 10.74
C LEU A 23 0.08 -6.46 10.58
N PRO A 24 0.46 -7.00 9.41
CA PRO A 24 1.79 -7.57 9.15
C PRO A 24 2.82 -6.46 8.92
N TYR A 25 3.02 -5.60 9.92
CA TYR A 25 3.99 -4.53 9.81
C TYR A 25 5.41 -5.07 9.93
N TYR A 26 6.30 -4.62 9.07
CA TYR A 26 7.73 -4.89 9.15
C TYR A 26 8.45 -3.57 9.37
N TYR A 27 9.43 -3.58 10.27
CA TYR A 27 10.29 -2.43 10.45
C TYR A 27 11.10 -2.20 9.16
N ALA A 28 11.01 -0.99 8.61
CA ALA A 28 11.73 -0.56 7.44
C ALA A 28 12.31 0.84 7.63
N ARG A 29 13.35 1.14 6.86
CA ARG A 29 13.82 2.51 6.67
C ARG A 29 13.22 3.03 5.37
N CYS A 30 12.49 4.13 5.45
CA CYS A 30 11.81 4.73 4.31
C CYS A 30 12.28 6.17 4.09
N SER A 31 12.44 6.57 2.83
CA SER A 31 12.65 7.96 2.45
C SER A 31 11.64 8.36 1.41
N LEU A 32 11.06 9.53 1.57
CA LEU A 32 10.16 10.16 0.62
C LEU A 32 10.70 11.56 0.35
N ALA A 33 10.90 11.88 -0.93
CA ALA A 33 11.27 13.20 -1.39
C ALA A 33 10.33 13.61 -2.52
N GLU A 34 9.87 14.86 -2.49
CA GLU A 34 9.03 15.43 -3.53
C GLU A 34 9.87 16.41 -4.37
N ASP A 35 9.77 16.28 -5.68
CA ASP A 35 10.43 17.17 -6.64
C ASP A 35 9.53 17.35 -7.87
N ASP A 36 9.19 18.60 -8.19
CA ASP A 36 8.34 18.99 -9.33
C ASP A 36 7.06 18.13 -9.49
N GLY A 37 6.35 17.89 -8.39
CA GLY A 37 5.11 17.08 -8.38
C GLY A 37 5.31 15.57 -8.52
N ASN A 38 6.55 15.09 -8.58
CA ASN A 38 6.89 13.68 -8.51
C ASN A 38 7.38 13.31 -7.11
N ILE A 39 7.12 12.06 -6.72
CA ILE A 39 7.50 11.48 -5.45
C ILE A 39 8.55 10.41 -5.72
N GLN A 40 9.73 10.59 -5.12
CA GLN A 40 10.76 9.57 -5.03
C GLN A 40 10.59 8.83 -3.71
N PHE A 41 10.24 7.55 -3.78
CA PHE A 41 10.03 6.70 -2.61
C PHE A 41 11.03 5.55 -2.58
N LYS A 42 11.68 5.38 -1.42
CA LYS A 42 12.56 4.24 -1.15
C LYS A 42 12.19 3.60 0.16
N SER A 43 12.14 2.27 0.21
CA SER A 43 11.88 1.47 1.40
C SER A 43 12.81 0.28 1.46
N ARG A 44 13.54 0.12 2.57
CA ARG A 44 14.34 -1.08 2.86
C ARG A 44 13.91 -1.71 4.18
N ARG A 45 13.39 -2.93 4.12
CA ARG A 45 13.00 -3.71 5.30
C ARG A 45 14.24 -4.13 6.10
N LEU A 46 14.18 -3.90 7.40
CA LEU A 46 15.23 -4.21 8.39
C LEU A 46 14.71 -5.12 9.52
N HIS A 47 13.51 -5.68 9.36
CA HIS A 47 12.87 -6.51 10.40
C HIS A 47 13.54 -7.87 10.52
N LEU A 48 14.04 -8.18 11.72
CA LEU A 48 14.71 -9.45 12.01
C LEU A 48 13.76 -10.64 11.82
N GLY A 49 14.26 -11.73 11.24
CA GLY A 49 13.49 -12.96 11.00
C GLY A 49 12.50 -12.88 9.83
N SER A 50 12.52 -11.79 9.05
CA SER A 50 11.71 -11.67 7.82
C SER A 50 12.60 -11.71 6.58
N LEU A 51 12.01 -12.10 5.44
CA LEU A 51 12.67 -11.93 4.15
C LEU A 51 12.93 -10.43 3.90
N PRO A 52 14.15 -10.05 3.49
CA PRO A 52 14.43 -8.68 3.08
C PRO A 52 13.47 -8.22 1.99
N ALA A 53 13.08 -6.95 2.04
CA ALA A 53 12.32 -6.29 1.00
C ALA A 53 12.94 -4.94 0.68
N HIS A 54 13.02 -4.62 -0.61
CA HIS A 54 13.50 -3.36 -1.12
C HIS A 54 12.56 -2.86 -2.21
N PHE A 55 12.16 -1.60 -2.09
CA PHE A 55 11.44 -0.88 -3.12
C PHE A 55 12.11 0.47 -3.36
N GLU A 56 12.32 0.82 -4.61
CA GLU A 56 12.77 2.14 -5.08
C GLU A 56 11.98 2.47 -6.34
N GLY A 57 11.31 3.62 -6.31
CA GLY A 57 10.45 4.08 -7.39
C GLY A 57 10.26 5.59 -7.37
N THR A 58 10.09 6.17 -8.55
CA THR A 58 9.68 7.56 -8.76
C THR A 58 8.31 7.57 -9.44
N TYR A 59 7.33 8.26 -8.87
CA TYR A 59 5.96 8.29 -9.39
C TYR A 59 5.30 9.66 -9.21
N GLY A 60 4.37 9.99 -10.09
CA GLY A 60 3.61 11.23 -10.03
C GLY A 60 2.43 11.19 -11.00
N PRO A 61 1.51 12.17 -10.94
CA PRO A 61 0.44 12.28 -11.90
C PRO A 61 1.00 12.63 -13.28
N THR A 62 0.45 12.00 -14.31
CA THR A 62 0.45 12.60 -15.64
C THR A 62 -0.66 13.66 -15.73
N ASN A 63 -0.67 14.46 -16.80
CA ASN A 63 -1.72 15.46 -17.03
C ASN A 63 -3.09 14.88 -17.42
N SER A 64 -3.30 13.56 -17.28
CA SER A 64 -4.53 12.87 -17.66
C SER A 64 -5.33 12.46 -16.42
N LYS A 65 -6.34 13.26 -16.08
CA LYS A 65 -7.34 12.87 -15.09
C LYS A 65 -8.16 11.67 -15.60
N VAL A 66 -8.51 10.76 -14.71
CA VAL A 66 -9.33 9.59 -15.01
C VAL A 66 -10.74 9.84 -14.48
N ASP A 67 -11.72 9.73 -15.37
CA ASP A 67 -13.13 9.69 -15.00
C ASP A 67 -13.50 8.25 -14.64
N VAL A 68 -13.80 8.02 -13.36
CA VAL A 68 -14.12 6.69 -12.83
C VAL A 68 -15.58 6.37 -13.13
N GLU A 69 -15.80 5.42 -14.03
CA GLU A 69 -17.14 4.95 -14.40
C GLU A 69 -17.62 3.82 -13.48
N SER A 70 -18.92 3.72 -13.23
CA SER A 70 -19.46 2.62 -12.43
C SER A 70 -19.30 1.28 -13.13
N GLY A 71 -18.81 0.28 -12.39
CA GLY A 71 -18.44 -1.04 -12.89
C GLY A 71 -17.06 -1.10 -13.56
N SER A 72 -16.30 0.01 -13.58
CA SER A 72 -14.94 0.03 -14.11
C SER A 72 -13.95 -0.68 -13.18
N LEU A 73 -12.77 -0.99 -13.72
CA LEU A 73 -11.69 -1.55 -12.90
C LEU A 73 -11.16 -0.52 -11.90
N GLU A 74 -11.11 0.75 -12.30
CA GLU A 74 -10.74 1.88 -11.47
C GLU A 74 -11.65 1.96 -10.24
N GLU A 75 -12.97 1.90 -10.43
CA GLU A 75 -13.94 1.87 -9.34
C GLU A 75 -13.69 0.66 -8.44
N PHE A 76 -13.47 -0.53 -9.01
CA PHE A 76 -13.17 -1.73 -8.23
C PHE A 76 -11.90 -1.58 -7.38
N LEU A 77 -10.86 -0.96 -7.90
CA LEU A 77 -9.57 -0.80 -7.21
C LEU A 77 -9.63 0.25 -6.09
N THR A 78 -10.38 1.34 -6.27
CA THR A 78 -10.42 2.45 -5.30
C THR A 78 -11.57 2.36 -4.31
N GLU A 79 -12.73 1.82 -4.68
CA GLU A 79 -13.93 1.78 -3.83
C GLU A 79 -13.87 0.57 -2.86
N ARG A 80 -12.82 0.55 -2.02
CA ARG A 80 -12.52 -0.52 -1.07
C ARG A 80 -12.66 -0.10 0.38
N TYR A 81 -13.91 -0.04 0.83
CA TYR A 81 -14.30 0.35 2.19
C TYR A 81 -14.02 -0.66 3.32
N ARG A 82 -13.21 -1.69 3.08
CA ARG A 82 -12.76 -2.66 4.10
C ARG A 82 -11.36 -3.17 3.80
N TYR A 83 -10.54 -3.32 4.84
CA TYR A 83 -9.36 -4.18 4.77
C TYR A 83 -9.54 -5.45 5.58
N TYR A 84 -8.80 -6.47 5.19
CA TYR A 84 -8.67 -7.74 5.85
C TYR A 84 -7.20 -7.99 6.18
N THR A 85 -6.94 -8.67 7.28
CA THR A 85 -5.60 -9.05 7.72
C THR A 85 -5.64 -10.32 8.54
N GLU A 86 -4.57 -11.12 8.47
CA GLU A 86 -4.38 -12.29 9.31
C GLU A 86 -3.55 -11.92 10.53
N ALA A 87 -4.10 -12.18 11.73
CA ALA A 87 -3.37 -11.99 12.97
C ALA A 87 -2.32 -13.10 13.18
N GLN A 88 -1.40 -12.88 14.13
CA GLN A 88 -0.33 -13.84 14.42
C GLN A 88 -0.82 -15.23 14.84
N ASP A 89 -2.05 -15.35 15.34
CA ASP A 89 -2.70 -16.61 15.69
C ASP A 89 -3.43 -17.28 14.50
N GLY A 90 -3.29 -16.74 13.28
CA GLY A 90 -3.96 -17.19 12.07
C GLY A 90 -5.41 -16.73 11.95
N SER A 91 -5.93 -15.93 12.90
CA SER A 91 -7.30 -15.45 12.81
C SER A 91 -7.45 -14.32 11.78
N LEU A 92 -8.46 -14.45 10.92
CA LEU A 92 -8.82 -13.40 9.98
C LEU A 92 -9.57 -12.27 10.69
N ARG A 93 -9.14 -11.04 10.44
CA ARG A 93 -9.71 -9.82 10.99
C ARG A 93 -10.01 -8.83 9.88
N TYR A 94 -10.92 -7.91 10.15
CA TYR A 94 -11.27 -6.84 9.23
C TYR A 94 -11.57 -5.53 9.96
N ALA A 95 -11.39 -4.41 9.25
CA ALA A 95 -11.87 -3.11 9.67
C ALA A 95 -12.59 -2.42 8.50
N ALA A 96 -13.53 -1.53 8.83
CA ALA A 96 -14.10 -0.61 7.87
C ALA A 96 -13.09 0.51 7.57
N ILE A 97 -13.10 0.96 6.33
CA ILE A 97 -12.35 2.10 5.86
C ILE A 97 -13.37 3.09 5.34
N ASP A 98 -13.24 4.34 5.76
CA ASP A 98 -14.03 5.46 5.28
C ASP A 98 -13.09 6.42 4.57
N HIS A 99 -13.45 6.80 3.35
CA HIS A 99 -12.73 7.77 2.53
C HIS A 99 -13.68 8.39 1.52
N GLU A 100 -13.40 9.62 1.11
CA GLU A 100 -14.05 10.22 -0.06
C GLU A 100 -13.61 9.51 -1.35
N PRO A 101 -14.35 9.61 -2.46
CA PRO A 101 -13.91 9.09 -3.75
C PRO A 101 -12.54 9.65 -4.15
N TRP A 102 -11.67 8.77 -4.64
CA TRP A 102 -10.29 9.13 -4.97
C TRP A 102 -10.21 9.94 -6.27
N PRO A 103 -9.60 11.14 -6.29
CA PRO A 103 -9.30 11.83 -7.54
C PRO A 103 -8.16 11.11 -8.27
N LEU A 104 -8.50 10.35 -9.31
CA LEU A 104 -7.54 9.54 -10.05
C LEU A 104 -6.94 10.27 -11.27
N TYR A 105 -5.65 10.04 -11.47
CA TYR A 105 -4.87 10.44 -12.65
C TYR A 105 -4.10 9.23 -13.16
N LYS A 106 -3.83 9.17 -14.46
CA LYS A 106 -2.87 8.17 -14.98
C LYS A 106 -1.48 8.48 -14.45
N ALA A 107 -0.70 7.46 -14.18
CA ALA A 107 0.69 7.59 -13.75
C ALA A 107 1.60 6.79 -14.70
N ASP A 108 2.86 7.21 -14.78
CA ASP A 108 3.92 6.49 -15.49
C ASP A 108 5.16 6.42 -14.58
N PRO A 109 5.14 5.52 -13.59
CA PRO A 109 6.20 5.44 -12.60
C PRO A 109 7.46 4.80 -13.18
N THR A 110 8.62 5.32 -12.79
CA THR A 110 9.88 4.58 -12.94
C THR A 110 10.07 3.73 -11.70
N ILE A 111 10.21 2.41 -11.87
CA ILE A 111 10.49 1.50 -10.76
C ILE A 111 11.91 0.96 -10.94
N GLU A 112 12.83 1.43 -10.11
CA GLU A 112 14.24 1.01 -10.14
C GLU A 112 14.46 -0.31 -9.42
N THR A 113 13.69 -0.59 -8.36
CA THR A 113 13.76 -1.86 -7.63
C THR A 113 12.41 -2.20 -7.02
N ASN A 114 11.96 -3.44 -7.18
CA ASN A 114 10.78 -3.95 -6.50
C ASN A 114 10.93 -5.43 -6.17
N THR A 115 11.26 -5.74 -4.92
CA THR A 115 11.37 -7.14 -4.45
C THR A 115 10.14 -7.59 -3.66
N LEU A 116 9.03 -6.84 -3.71
CA LEU A 116 7.85 -7.10 -2.86
C LEU A 116 7.14 -8.39 -3.24
N PHE A 117 7.14 -8.78 -4.51
CA PHE A 117 6.55 -10.05 -4.96
C PHE A 117 7.27 -11.23 -4.32
N GLU A 118 8.59 -11.32 -4.49
CA GLU A 118 9.42 -12.38 -3.91
C GLU A 118 9.33 -12.41 -2.39
N ALA A 119 9.39 -11.25 -1.72
CA ALA A 119 9.30 -11.16 -0.26
C ALA A 119 7.97 -11.66 0.31
N ASN A 120 6.94 -11.78 -0.54
CA ASN A 120 5.62 -12.32 -0.19
C ASN A 120 5.30 -13.64 -0.89
N GLY A 121 6.29 -14.30 -1.53
CA GLY A 121 6.11 -15.61 -2.16
C GLY A 121 5.37 -15.60 -3.49
N PHE A 122 5.27 -14.45 -4.16
CA PHE A 122 4.65 -14.31 -5.47
C PHE A 122 5.68 -14.34 -6.60
N ALA A 123 5.26 -14.87 -7.75
CA ALA A 123 5.94 -14.60 -9.01
C ALA A 123 5.71 -13.15 -9.45
N TYR A 124 6.60 -12.61 -10.28
CA TYR A 124 6.35 -11.34 -10.94
C TYR A 124 5.20 -11.47 -11.95
N PRO A 125 4.31 -10.47 -12.07
CA PRO A 125 3.28 -10.48 -13.09
C PRO A 125 3.88 -10.55 -14.50
N GLU A 126 3.25 -11.34 -15.38
CA GLU A 126 3.63 -11.45 -16.80
C GLU A 126 2.99 -10.35 -17.67
N THR A 127 2.05 -9.60 -17.11
CA THR A 127 1.31 -8.54 -17.79
C THR A 127 1.82 -7.17 -17.40
N GLU A 128 1.71 -6.21 -18.31
CA GLU A 128 2.01 -4.80 -18.02
C GLU A 128 1.09 -4.28 -16.90
N PRO A 129 1.64 -3.72 -15.81
CA PRO A 129 0.84 -3.12 -14.75
C PRO A 129 0.13 -1.84 -15.20
N MET A 130 -1.07 -1.61 -14.66
CA MET A 130 -1.75 -0.32 -14.77
C MET A 130 -1.40 0.54 -13.57
N HIS A 131 -1.10 1.82 -13.82
CA HIS A 131 -0.68 2.76 -12.79
C HIS A 131 -1.62 3.95 -12.73
N TYR A 132 -2.09 4.22 -11.52
CA TYR A 132 -2.90 5.39 -11.19
C TYR A 132 -2.25 6.14 -10.04
N TYR A 133 -2.40 7.45 -10.06
CA TYR A 133 -1.98 8.35 -9.00
C TYR A 133 -3.21 9.05 -8.44
N SER A 134 -3.24 9.20 -7.13
CA SER A 134 -4.10 10.15 -6.43
C SER A 134 -3.23 10.90 -5.44
N PRO A 135 -3.41 12.23 -5.29
CA PRO A 135 -2.64 13.04 -4.36
C PRO A 135 -2.89 12.62 -2.91
N ASP A 136 -3.90 13.21 -2.25
CA ASP A 136 -4.20 12.88 -0.85
C ASP A 136 -5.71 12.74 -0.66
N VAL A 137 -6.09 11.75 0.13
CA VAL A 137 -7.48 11.44 0.47
C VAL A 137 -7.53 11.08 1.95
N THR A 138 -8.28 11.86 2.71
CA THR A 138 -8.53 11.57 4.11
C THR A 138 -9.13 10.18 4.24
N THR A 139 -8.41 9.30 4.92
CA THR A 139 -8.80 7.90 5.11
C THR A 139 -8.86 7.60 6.60
N ILE A 140 -10.00 7.09 7.06
CA ILE A 140 -10.22 6.72 8.47
C ILE A 140 -10.50 5.23 8.54
N ALA A 141 -9.75 4.52 9.38
CA ALA A 141 -9.98 3.11 9.67
C ALA A 141 -10.71 2.93 10.99
N SER A 142 -11.71 2.06 11.01
CA SER A 142 -12.35 1.63 12.26
C SER A 142 -11.43 0.74 13.10
N GLN A 143 -11.87 0.40 14.31
CA GLN A 143 -11.27 -0.70 15.07
C GLN A 143 -11.43 -2.04 14.33
N ASN A 144 -10.47 -2.94 14.53
CA ASN A 144 -10.51 -4.28 13.95
C ASN A 144 -11.54 -5.17 14.65
N ARG A 145 -12.21 -5.99 13.85
CA ARG A 145 -13.15 -7.03 14.28
C ARG A 145 -12.69 -8.38 13.75
N ARG A 146 -12.99 -9.45 14.49
CA ARG A 146 -12.80 -10.81 13.99
C ARG A 146 -13.87 -11.11 12.94
N VAL A 147 -13.50 -11.86 11.89
CA VAL A 147 -14.47 -12.40 10.93
C VAL A 147 -15.36 -13.45 11.60
#